data_AF-A0A1I3PWD0-F1
#
_entry.id   AF-A0A1I3PWD0-F1
#
_cell.length_a   1.000
_cell.length_b   1.000
_cell.length_c   1.000
_cell.angle_alpha   90.00
_cell.angle_beta   90.00
_cell.angle_gamma   90.00
#
_symmetry.space_group_name_H-M   'P 1'
#
loop_
_entity.id
_entity.type
_entity.pdbx_description
1 polymer ?
#
loop_
_entity_poly.entity_id
_entity_poly.type
_entity_poly.pdbx_seq_one_letter_code
_entity_poly.pdbx_strand_id
1 'polypeptide(L)'
;MLKYAIVFGSIYLLCIVVSVAASSLLNFDLPSSMGIIILIAALTAPVQSFVKDHQRVFTTGERALFAAWIGLAVVVLNLCLGVAFLYGTDALLGGTNPIKAMLAQAARSGISAPVAFLAMAAMSFVVSWIVAFFFAGFYARQSLKRLGVS
;
A
#
# COMPACT_ATOMS: atom_id res chain seq x y z
N MET A 1 -0.20 -0.14 -17.86
CA MET A 1 0.08 -0.50 -16.45
C MET A 1 0.34 0.70 -15.55
N LEU A 2 1.20 1.65 -15.94
CA LEU A 2 1.49 2.87 -15.16
C LEU A 2 0.24 3.66 -14.72
N LYS A 3 -0.72 3.88 -15.64
CA LYS A 3 -2.01 4.54 -15.34
C LYS A 3 -2.72 3.90 -14.14
N TYR A 4 -2.78 2.57 -14.08
CA TYR A 4 -3.44 1.83 -12.99
C TYR A 4 -2.64 1.92 -11.68
N ALA A 5 -1.31 1.98 -11.74
CA ALA A 5 -0.46 2.17 -10.57
C ALA A 5 -0.61 3.58 -9.97
N ILE A 6 -0.81 4.61 -10.81
CA ILE A 6 -1.09 5.98 -10.36
C ILE A 6 -2.46 6.05 -9.66
N VAL A 7 -3.49 5.43 -10.25
CA VAL A 7 -4.84 5.33 -9.63
C VAL A 7 -4.80 4.56 -8.32
N PHE A 8 -4.03 3.47 -8.26
CA PHE A 8 -3.78 2.75 -7.02
C PHE A 8 -3.14 3.67 -5.97
N GLY A 9 -2.07 4.36 -6.33
CA GLY A 9 -1.31 5.19 -5.41
C GLY A 9 -2.13 6.34 -4.83
N SER A 10 -2.95 7.00 -5.63
CA SER A 10 -3.82 8.10 -5.15
C SER A 10 -4.89 7.60 -4.18
N ILE A 11 -5.52 6.46 -4.46
CA ILE A 11 -6.54 5.86 -3.58
C ILE A 11 -5.90 5.33 -2.31
N TYR A 12 -4.74 4.69 -2.42
CA TYR A 12 -3.98 4.20 -1.27
C TYR A 12 -3.62 5.34 -0.31
N LEU A 13 -3.13 6.47 -0.84
CA LEU A 13 -2.81 7.66 -0.05
C LEU A 13 -4.07 8.23 0.62
N LEU A 14 -5.18 8.33 -0.10
CA LEU A 14 -6.46 8.78 0.46
C LEU A 14 -6.93 7.88 1.59
N CYS A 15 -6.87 6.55 1.42
CA CYS A 15 -7.23 5.60 2.46
C CYS A 15 -6.34 5.70 3.70
N ILE A 16 -5.04 5.95 3.54
CA ILE A 16 -4.12 6.19 4.66
C ILE A 16 -4.53 7.45 5.42
N VAL A 17 -4.75 8.57 4.71
CA VAL A 17 -5.12 9.84 5.34
C VAL A 17 -6.44 9.71 6.09
N VAL A 18 -7.45 9.09 5.48
CA VAL A 18 -8.75 8.85 6.13
C VAL A 18 -8.59 7.96 7.37
N SER A 19 -7.77 6.91 7.29
CA SER A 19 -7.55 6.00 8.43
C SER A 19 -6.86 6.72 9.59
N VAL A 20 -5.84 7.53 9.30
CA VAL A 20 -5.13 8.31 10.32
C VAL A 20 -6.06 9.37 10.94
N ALA A 21 -6.82 10.09 10.12
CA ALA A 21 -7.78 11.09 10.60
C ALA A 21 -8.88 10.45 11.48
N ALA A 22 -9.44 9.32 11.03
CA ALA A 22 -10.47 8.60 11.79
C ALA A 22 -9.94 8.07 13.12
N SER A 23 -8.74 7.47 13.14
CA SER A 23 -8.11 6.99 14.37
C SER A 23 -7.76 8.12 15.33
N SER A 24 -7.30 9.26 14.81
CA SER A 24 -7.04 10.44 15.64
C SER A 24 -8.34 11.02 16.25
N LEU A 25 -9.45 11.02 15.52
CA LEU A 25 -10.73 11.51 16.02
C LEU A 25 -11.37 10.56 17.03
N LEU A 26 -11.17 9.25 16.86
CA LEU A 26 -11.80 8.21 17.69
C LEU A 26 -10.88 7.69 18.82
N ASN A 27 -9.63 8.16 18.91
CA ASN A 27 -8.60 7.64 19.84
C ASN A 27 -8.45 6.10 19.78
N PHE A 28 -8.61 5.51 18.60
CA PHE A 28 -8.39 4.07 18.41
C PHE A 28 -6.96 3.78 17.97
N ASP A 29 -6.33 2.81 18.63
CA ASP A 29 -5.10 2.21 18.12
C ASP A 29 -5.37 1.53 16.77
N LEU A 30 -4.63 1.95 15.75
CA LEU A 30 -4.68 1.33 14.43
C LEU A 30 -4.12 -0.10 14.54
N PRO A 31 -4.94 -1.16 14.33
CA PRO A 31 -4.42 -2.51 14.37
C PRO A 31 -3.43 -2.72 13.21
N SER A 32 -2.39 -3.52 13.45
CA SER A 32 -1.35 -3.84 12.45
C SER A 32 -1.90 -4.41 11.15
N SER A 33 -3.12 -4.98 11.17
CA SER A 33 -3.84 -5.49 10.01
C SER A 33 -4.46 -4.41 9.11
N MET A 34 -4.64 -3.16 9.58
CA MET A 34 -5.25 -2.09 8.75
C MET A 34 -4.43 -1.78 7.51
N GLY A 35 -3.10 -1.92 7.55
CA GLY A 35 -2.25 -1.72 6.37
C GLY A 35 -2.60 -2.67 5.22
N ILE A 36 -2.92 -3.92 5.53
CA ILE A 36 -3.34 -4.92 4.53
C ILE A 36 -4.75 -4.61 4.01
N ILE A 37 -5.67 -4.22 4.89
CA ILE A 37 -7.04 -3.86 4.51
C ILE A 37 -7.04 -2.67 3.56
N ILE A 38 -6.26 -1.63 3.85
CA ILE A 38 -6.12 -0.46 2.99
C ILE A 38 -5.52 -0.84 1.63
N LEU A 39 -4.52 -1.73 1.61
CA LEU A 39 -3.94 -2.27 0.38
C LEU A 39 -4.98 -2.99 -0.49
N ILE A 40 -5.78 -3.87 0.12
CA ILE A 40 -6.85 -4.63 -0.54
C ILE A 40 -7.96 -3.71 -1.04
N ALA A 41 -8.37 -2.72 -0.25
CA ALA A 41 -9.37 -1.74 -0.65
C ALA A 41 -8.90 -0.91 -1.85
N ALA A 42 -7.67 -0.40 -1.79
CA ALA A 42 -7.07 0.40 -2.86
C ALA A 42 -6.86 -0.38 -4.17
N LEU A 43 -6.69 -1.71 -4.11
CA LEU A 43 -6.57 -2.58 -5.29
C LEU A 43 -7.86 -2.67 -6.13
N THR A 44 -9.02 -2.40 -5.54
CA THR A 44 -10.32 -2.64 -6.19
C THR A 44 -10.52 -1.72 -7.41
N ALA A 45 -10.26 -0.41 -7.25
CA ALA A 45 -10.44 0.57 -8.31
C ALA A 45 -9.53 0.37 -9.55
N PRO A 46 -8.20 0.20 -9.44
CA PRO A 46 -7.34 -0.02 -10.59
C PRO A 46 -7.67 -1.33 -11.32
N VAL A 47 -8.07 -2.38 -10.59
CA VAL A 47 -8.52 -3.65 -11.18
C VAL A 47 -9.85 -3.45 -11.93
N GLN A 48 -10.81 -2.73 -11.36
CA GLN A 48 -12.06 -2.40 -12.05
C GLN A 48 -11.84 -1.57 -13.31
N SER A 49 -10.95 -0.58 -13.26
CA SER A 49 -10.57 0.21 -14.45
C SER A 49 -9.97 -0.68 -15.53
N PHE A 50 -9.05 -1.58 -15.18
CA PHE A 50 -8.47 -2.53 -16.15
C PHE A 50 -9.53 -3.42 -16.78
N VAL A 51 -10.45 -3.97 -15.99
CA VAL A 51 -11.51 -4.84 -16.49
C VAL A 51 -12.50 -4.09 -17.37
N LYS A 52 -12.83 -2.83 -17.04
CA LYS A 52 -13.66 -1.98 -17.92
C LYS A 52 -12.97 -1.69 -19.25
N ASP A 53 -11.68 -1.38 -19.22
CA ASP A 53 -10.90 -1.01 -20.41
C ASP A 53 -10.66 -2.22 -21.35
N HIS A 54 -10.44 -3.41 -20.80
CA HIS A 54 -10.00 -4.58 -21.56
C HIS A 54 -11.03 -5.72 -21.66
N GLN A 55 -12.12 -5.66 -20.89
CA GLN A 55 -13.17 -6.71 -20.80
C GLN A 55 -12.65 -8.14 -20.61
N ARG A 56 -11.48 -8.29 -20.00
CA ARG A 56 -10.84 -9.59 -19.72
C ARG A 56 -10.13 -9.60 -18.38
N VAL A 57 -9.80 -10.81 -17.91
CA VAL A 57 -8.94 -11.01 -16.73
C VAL A 57 -7.48 -10.77 -17.13
N PHE A 58 -6.67 -10.30 -16.18
CA PHE A 58 -5.23 -10.24 -16.33
C PHE A 58 -4.63 -11.63 -16.64
N THR A 59 -3.73 -11.69 -17.61
CA THR A 59 -2.85 -12.86 -17.81
C THR A 59 -1.81 -12.97 -16.70
N THR A 60 -1.17 -14.13 -16.55
CA THR A 60 -0.14 -14.34 -15.50
C THR A 60 1.01 -13.33 -15.59
N GLY A 61 1.47 -13.02 -16.80
CA GLY A 61 2.51 -12.00 -17.02
C GLY A 61 2.06 -10.58 -16.66
N GLU A 62 0.83 -10.23 -17.02
CA GLU A 62 0.25 -8.92 -16.67
C GLU A 62 -0.01 -8.78 -15.17
N ARG A 63 -0.35 -9.87 -14.47
CA ARG A 63 -0.50 -9.88 -13.00
C ARG A 63 0.83 -9.64 -12.31
N ALA A 64 1.91 -10.28 -12.77
CA ALA A 64 3.24 -10.09 -12.20
C ALA A 64 3.73 -8.64 -12.42
N LEU A 65 3.53 -8.09 -13.63
CA LEU A 65 3.86 -6.70 -13.93
C LEU A 65 3.01 -5.72 -13.12
N PHE A 66 1.70 -5.93 -13.03
CA PHE A 66 0.80 -5.11 -12.22
C PHE A 66 1.19 -5.12 -10.74
N ALA A 67 1.47 -6.30 -10.19
CA ALA A 67 1.93 -6.46 -8.82
C ALA A 67 3.28 -5.77 -8.57
N ALA A 68 4.21 -5.83 -9.52
CA ALA A 68 5.50 -5.12 -9.43
C ALA A 68 5.31 -3.60 -9.41
N TRP A 69 4.45 -3.06 -10.29
CA TRP A 69 4.13 -1.63 -10.30
C TRP A 69 3.44 -1.16 -9.02
N ILE A 70 2.54 -1.98 -8.45
CA ILE A 70 1.91 -1.69 -7.17
C ILE A 70 2.91 -1.75 -6.04
N GLY A 71 3.76 -2.77 -6.00
CA GLY A 71 4.79 -2.87 -4.98
C GLY A 71 5.73 -1.67 -4.97
N LEU A 72 6.13 -1.21 -6.17
CA LEU A 72 6.94 -0.01 -6.31
C LEU A 72 6.19 1.24 -5.84
N ALA A 73 4.91 1.39 -6.20
CA ALA A 73 4.09 2.51 -5.74
C ALA A 73 3.96 2.55 -4.21
N VAL A 74 3.75 1.39 -3.56
CA VAL A 74 3.68 1.29 -2.09
C VAL A 74 5.02 1.67 -1.45
N VAL A 75 6.15 1.21 -1.99
CA VAL A 75 7.48 1.58 -1.48
C VAL A 75 7.69 3.08 -1.59
N VAL A 76 7.43 3.68 -2.75
CA VAL A 76 7.60 5.13 -2.96
C VAL A 76 6.70 5.91 -2.01
N LEU A 77 5.44 5.51 -1.84
CA LEU A 77 4.51 6.18 -0.93
C LEU A 77 4.94 6.06 0.53
N ASN A 78 5.35 4.87 0.97
CA ASN A 78 5.87 4.66 2.33
C ASN A 78 7.16 5.43 2.58
N LEU A 79 8.04 5.54 1.57
CA LEU A 79 9.25 6.35 1.66
C LEU A 79 8.90 7.84 1.79
N CYS A 80 8.00 8.36 0.96
CA CYS A 80 7.53 9.74 1.03
C CYS A 80 6.85 10.04 2.36
N LEU A 81 5.99 9.14 2.84
CA LEU A 81 5.38 9.25 4.16
C LEU A 81 6.43 9.20 5.25
N GLY A 82 7.44 8.33 5.15
CA GLY A 82 8.47 8.22 6.15
C GLY A 82 9.37 9.44 6.23
N VAL A 83 9.72 10.04 5.09
CA VAL A 83 10.39 11.35 5.03
C VAL A 83 9.47 12.42 5.62
N ALA A 84 8.19 12.45 5.24
CA ALA A 84 7.22 13.40 5.78
C ALA A 84 7.05 13.25 7.31
N PHE A 85 7.15 12.06 7.88
CA PHE A 85 7.08 11.84 9.33
C PHE A 85 8.39 12.12 10.06
N LEU A 86 9.53 12.03 9.38
CA LEU A 86 10.84 12.38 9.95
C LEU A 86 11.05 13.90 9.97
N TYR A 87 10.65 14.59 8.90
CA TYR A 87 10.84 16.04 8.75
C TYR A 87 9.60 16.85 9.13
N GLY A 88 8.42 16.27 9.02
CA GLY A 88 7.13 16.86 9.36
C GLY A 88 6.64 16.35 10.70
N THR A 89 6.99 17.11 11.74
CA THR A 89 6.21 17.29 12.97
C THR A 89 6.06 16.09 13.92
N ASP A 90 6.84 16.13 15.01
CA ASP A 90 6.41 15.65 16.33
C ASP A 90 5.05 16.24 16.78
N ALA A 91 4.63 17.36 16.18
CA ALA A 91 3.41 18.10 16.51
C ALA A 91 2.09 17.48 16.00
N LEU A 92 2.08 16.61 14.97
CA LEU A 92 0.83 16.06 14.41
C LEU A 92 0.45 14.67 14.96
N LEU A 93 1.37 13.93 15.57
CA LEU A 93 1.17 12.51 15.93
C LEU A 93 1.33 12.17 17.42
N GLY A 94 1.52 13.16 18.30
CA GLY A 94 1.47 12.90 19.75
C GLY A 94 2.41 11.78 20.23
N GLY A 95 3.60 11.65 19.65
CA GLY A 95 4.67 10.76 20.13
C GLY A 95 4.65 9.31 19.65
N THR A 96 3.58 8.80 19.03
CA THR A 96 3.55 7.41 18.49
C THR A 96 3.97 7.38 17.02
N ASN A 97 5.24 7.68 16.75
CA ASN A 97 5.80 7.55 15.41
C ASN A 97 6.39 6.13 15.21
N PRO A 98 5.76 5.24 14.39
CA PRO A 98 6.23 3.87 14.19
C PRO A 98 7.62 3.81 13.56
N ILE A 99 8.02 4.85 12.81
CA ILE A 99 9.35 4.97 12.23
C ILE A 99 10.40 5.27 13.30
N LYS A 100 10.06 6.07 14.33
CA LYS A 100 10.94 6.29 15.49
C LYS A 100 11.13 5.01 16.30
N ALA A 101 10.06 4.25 16.54
CA ALA A 101 10.16 2.96 17.25
C ALA A 101 11.06 1.97 16.50
N MET A 102 10.93 1.91 15.18
CA MET A 102 11.77 1.06 14.33
C MET A 102 13.23 1.55 14.25
N LEU A 103 13.48 2.85 14.11
CA LEU A 103 14.83 3.43 14.19
C LEU A 103 15.48 3.16 15.55
N ALA A 104 14.72 3.29 16.63
CA ALA A 104 15.19 2.97 17.98
C ALA A 104 15.51 1.48 18.13
N GLN A 105 14.71 0.60 17.51
CA GLN A 105 14.98 -0.84 17.50
C GLN A 105 16.21 -1.20 16.66
N ALA A 106 16.36 -0.58 15.49
CA ALA A 106 17.53 -0.75 14.62
C ALA A 106 18.82 -0.23 15.29
N ALA A 107 18.73 0.90 16.01
CA ALA A 107 19.85 1.44 16.78
C ALA A 107 20.28 0.49 17.91
N ARG A 108 19.33 -0.17 18.60
CA ARG A 108 19.64 -1.17 19.64
C ARG A 108 20.28 -2.45 19.08
N SER A 109 19.98 -2.82 17.84
CA SER A 109 20.56 -4.00 17.19
C SER A 109 21.84 -3.70 16.40
N GLY A 110 22.36 -2.46 16.47
CA GLY A 110 23.57 -2.06 15.75
C GLY A 110 23.37 -1.96 14.21
N ILE A 111 22.12 -1.98 13.74
CA ILE A 111 21.79 -1.86 12.33
C ILE A 111 21.73 -0.37 11.99
N SER A 112 22.46 0.04 10.95
CA SER A 112 22.40 1.42 10.49
C SER A 112 21.00 1.76 9.97
N ALA A 113 20.54 2.98 10.26
CA ALA A 113 19.27 3.52 9.75
C ALA A 113 19.00 3.20 8.27
N PRO A 114 19.93 3.43 7.32
CA PRO A 114 19.69 3.11 5.91
C PRO A 114 19.43 1.62 5.66
N VAL A 115 20.10 0.71 6.36
CA VAL A 115 19.87 -0.74 6.21
C VAL A 115 18.48 -1.12 6.71
N ALA A 116 18.04 -0.52 7.81
CA ALA A 116 16.71 -0.75 8.36
C ALA A 116 15.60 -0.22 7.40
N PHE A 117 15.80 0.95 6.79
CA PHE A 117 14.91 1.48 5.76
C PHE A 117 14.84 0.58 4.53
N LEU A 118 15.98 0.07 4.08
CA LEU A 118 16.08 -0.82 2.92
C LEU A 118 15.35 -2.14 3.19
N ALA A 119 15.49 -2.71 4.39
CA ALA A 119 14.77 -3.90 4.82
C ALA A 119 13.24 -3.68 4.84
N MET A 120 12.78 -2.52 5.32
CA MET A 120 11.36 -2.17 5.28
C MET A 120 10.82 -1.95 3.88
N ALA A 121 11.59 -1.29 3.01
CA ALA A 121 11.24 -1.11 1.60
C ALA A 121 11.11 -2.48 0.92
N ALA A 122 12.06 -3.39 1.15
CA ALA A 122 12.01 -4.75 0.61
C ALA A 122 10.80 -5.53 1.14
N MET A 123 10.53 -5.50 2.45
CA MET A 123 9.39 -6.21 3.04
C MET A 123 8.05 -5.64 2.57
N SER A 124 7.92 -4.31 2.52
CA SER A 124 6.70 -3.66 2.01
C SER A 124 6.47 -3.96 0.53
N PHE A 125 7.53 -4.00 -0.29
CA PHE A 125 7.46 -4.42 -1.68
C PHE A 125 6.96 -5.86 -1.80
N VAL A 126 7.58 -6.81 -1.07
CA VAL A 126 7.22 -8.23 -1.14
C VAL A 126 5.77 -8.45 -0.70
N VAL A 127 5.35 -7.87 0.42
CA VAL A 127 3.98 -8.01 0.94
C VAL A 127 2.96 -7.45 -0.05
N SER A 128 3.18 -6.21 -0.52
CA SER A 128 2.25 -5.58 -1.48
C SER A 128 2.24 -6.29 -2.83
N TRP A 129 3.37 -6.83 -3.28
CA TRP A 129 3.45 -7.65 -4.49
C TRP A 129 2.63 -8.93 -4.35
N ILE A 130 2.82 -9.68 -3.26
CA ILE A 130 2.05 -10.91 -2.98
C ILE A 130 0.56 -10.60 -2.96
N VAL A 131 0.15 -9.60 -2.17
CA VAL A 131 -1.26 -9.21 -2.05
C VAL A 131 -1.82 -8.82 -3.42
N ALA A 132 -1.14 -7.95 -4.16
CA ALA A 132 -1.59 -7.53 -5.49
C ALA A 132 -1.70 -8.72 -6.47
N PHE A 133 -0.73 -9.62 -6.48
CA PHE A 133 -0.72 -10.77 -7.39
C PHE A 133 -1.89 -11.73 -7.15
N PHE A 134 -2.11 -12.10 -5.88
CA PHE A 134 -3.19 -13.00 -5.49
C PHE A 134 -4.57 -12.34 -5.70
N PHE A 135 -4.76 -11.12 -5.19
CA PHE A 135 -6.07 -10.45 -5.22
C PHE A 135 -6.46 -9.94 -6.60
N ALA A 136 -5.52 -9.57 -7.48
CA ALA A 136 -5.84 -9.01 -8.79
C ALA A 136 -6.77 -9.91 -9.64
N GLY A 137 -6.56 -11.22 -9.63
CA GLY A 137 -7.43 -12.13 -10.40
C GLY A 137 -8.75 -12.44 -9.72
N PHE A 138 -8.82 -12.44 -8.39
CA PHE A 138 -10.08 -12.59 -7.68
C PHE A 138 -10.98 -11.37 -7.98
N TYR A 139 -10.45 -10.16 -7.83
CA TYR A 139 -11.17 -8.92 -8.14
C TYR A 139 -11.51 -8.79 -9.61
N ALA A 140 -10.62 -9.20 -10.52
CA ALA A 140 -10.90 -9.12 -11.95
C ALA A 140 -12.06 -10.05 -12.36
N ARG A 141 -12.09 -11.28 -11.85
CA ARG A 141 -13.20 -12.22 -12.07
C ARG A 141 -14.52 -11.70 -11.49
N GLN A 142 -14.49 -11.14 -10.29
CA GLN A 142 -15.68 -10.58 -9.65
C GLN A 142 -16.20 -9.33 -10.41
N SER A 143 -15.29 -8.51 -10.93
CA SER A 143 -15.64 -7.32 -11.71
C SER A 143 -16.25 -7.68 -13.08
N LEU A 144 -15.76 -8.73 -13.74
CA LEU A 144 -16.35 -9.24 -14.99
C LEU A 144 -17.79 -9.73 -14.79
N LYS A 145 -18.07 -10.47 -13.71
CA LYS A 145 -19.43 -10.91 -13.36
C LYS A 145 -20.39 -9.73 -13.18
N ARG A 146 -19.90 -8.62 -12.61
CA ARG A 146 -20.71 -7.39 -12.42
C ARG A 146 -20.96 -6.62 -13.72
N LEU A 147 -20.14 -6.81 -14.74
CA LEU A 147 -20.30 -6.17 -16.05
C LEU A 147 -21.18 -6.99 -17.01
N GLY A 148 -21.65 -8.17 -16.61
CA GLY A 148 -22.51 -9.03 -17.45
C GLY A 148 -21.79 -9.68 -18.63
N VAL A 149 -20.44 -9.74 -18.61
CA VAL A 149 -19.61 -10.32 -19.67
C VAL A 149 -19.20 -11.77 -19.32
N SER A 150 -20.03 -12.50 -18.57
CA SER A 150 -19.75 -13.90 -18.16
C SER A 150 -20.84 -14.85 -18.58
#